data_AF-A0A2A2H815-F1
#
_entry.id   AF-A0A2A2H815-F1
#
_cell.length_a   1.000
_cell.length_b   1.000
_cell.length_c   1.000
_cell.angle_alpha   90.00
_cell.angle_beta   90.00
_cell.angle_gamma   90.00
#
_symmetry.space_group_name_H-M   'P 1'
#
loop_
_entity.id
_entity.type
_entity.pdbx_description
1 polymer ?
#
loop_
_entity_poly.entity_id
_entity_poly.type
_entity_poly.pdbx_seq_one_letter_code
_entity_poly.pdbx_strand_id
1 'polypeptide(L)'
;MTARALLSKKDSYPRTYRGLISQFGLLFVKEEKFKKELFDLLTRAQEDREEADYGLFLELDKEEALIIIKGAELFLAECKSILPNL
;
A
#
# COMPACT_ATOMS: atom_id res chain seq x y z
N MET A 1 0.43 4.49 6.58
CA MET A 1 0.04 4.28 8.00
C MET A 1 -1.09 3.25 8.12
N THR A 2 -2.08 3.28 7.23
CA THR A 2 -3.20 2.32 7.13
C THR A 2 -2.81 0.84 7.12
N ALA A 3 -1.85 0.42 6.28
CA ALA A 3 -1.41 -0.98 6.21
C ALA A 3 -0.84 -1.52 7.53
N ARG A 4 -0.13 -0.68 8.30
CA ARG A 4 0.39 -1.05 9.63
C ARG A 4 -0.73 -1.21 10.65
N ALA A 5 -1.77 -0.39 10.57
CA ALA A 5 -2.94 -0.51 11.43
C ALA A 5 -3.66 -1.85 11.21
N LEU A 6 -3.87 -2.25 9.95
CA LEU A 6 -4.44 -3.56 9.63
C LEU A 6 -3.55 -4.71 10.16
N LEU A 7 -2.24 -4.65 9.93
CA LEU A 7 -1.30 -5.66 10.43
C LEU A 7 -1.30 -5.79 11.96
N SER A 8 -1.44 -4.68 12.69
CA SER A 8 -1.52 -4.71 14.16
C SER A 8 -2.73 -5.50 14.67
N LYS A 9 -3.83 -5.57 13.89
CA LYS A 9 -5.01 -6.39 14.22
C LYS A 9 -4.77 -7.88 14.02
N LYS A 10 -3.71 -8.25 13.30
CA LYS A 10 -3.23 -9.63 13.11
C LYS A 10 -1.99 -9.92 13.96
N ASP A 11 -1.74 -9.09 14.99
CA ASP A 11 -0.54 -9.17 15.84
C ASP A 11 0.79 -9.16 15.06
N SER A 12 0.81 -8.53 13.88
CA SER A 12 1.99 -8.39 13.03
C SER A 12 2.54 -6.97 13.10
N TYR A 13 3.81 -6.85 13.50
CA TYR A 13 4.47 -5.57 13.76
C TYR A 13 5.80 -5.43 12.98
N PRO A 14 5.76 -5.39 11.65
CA PRO A 14 6.97 -5.31 10.84
C PRO A 14 7.71 -3.98 11.08
N ARG A 15 9.03 -4.08 11.25
CA ARG A 15 9.90 -2.93 11.50
C ARG A 15 10.46 -2.30 10.23
N THR A 16 10.54 -3.07 9.14
CA THR A 16 11.06 -2.62 7.84
C THR A 16 9.94 -2.49 6.82
N TYR A 17 10.18 -1.69 5.77
CA TYR A 17 9.26 -1.56 4.65
C TYR A 17 9.04 -2.89 3.92
N ARG A 18 10.12 -3.61 3.60
CA ARG A 18 10.05 -4.97 3.01
C ARG A 18 9.27 -5.95 3.88
N GLY A 19 9.44 -5.87 5.21
CA GLY A 19 8.66 -6.67 6.15
C GLY A 19 7.18 -6.32 6.16
N LEU A 20 6.84 -5.04 5.98
CA LEU A 20 5.46 -4.60 5.84
C LEU A 20 4.83 -5.18 4.57
N ILE A 21 5.51 -5.09 3.43
CA ILE A 21 5.01 -5.64 2.18
C ILE A 21 4.78 -7.16 2.32
N SER A 22 5.78 -7.89 2.80
CA SER A 22 5.67 -9.35 2.85
C SER A 22 4.55 -9.84 3.78
N GLN A 23 4.44 -9.23 4.96
CA GLN A 23 3.42 -9.58 5.94
C GLN A 23 2.02 -9.19 5.48
N PHE A 24 1.87 -8.02 4.83
CA PHE A 24 0.57 -7.61 4.30
C PHE A 24 0.13 -8.49 3.13
N GLY A 25 1.06 -8.83 2.23
CA GLY A 25 0.80 -9.74 1.12
C GLY A 25 0.38 -11.14 1.59
N LEU A 26 0.98 -11.64 2.66
CA LEU A 26 0.56 -12.92 3.26
C LEU A 26 -0.81 -12.82 3.92
N LEU A 27 -0.96 -11.94 4.90
CA LEU A 27 -2.12 -11.94 5.81
C LEU A 27 -3.38 -11.32 5.22
N PHE A 28 -3.26 -10.45 4.22
CA PHE A 28 -4.42 -9.75 3.65
C PHE A 28 -4.65 -10.09 2.18
N VAL A 29 -3.61 -10.10 1.34
CA VAL A 29 -3.78 -10.40 -0.09
C VAL A 29 -4.07 -11.88 -0.32
N LYS A 30 -3.34 -12.79 0.34
CA LYS A 30 -3.59 -14.23 0.18
C LYS A 30 -4.76 -14.74 1.02
N GLU A 31 -4.89 -14.26 2.26
CA GLU A 31 -5.80 -14.85 3.24
C GLU A 31 -7.16 -14.14 3.34
N GLU A 32 -7.23 -12.81 3.12
CA GLU A 32 -8.43 -11.99 3.35
C GLU A 32 -8.99 -11.36 2.06
N LYS A 33 -8.63 -11.93 0.90
CA LYS A 33 -9.08 -11.49 -0.44
C LYS A 33 -8.82 -10.00 -0.73
N PHE A 34 -7.84 -9.38 -0.08
CA PHE A 34 -7.45 -8.01 -0.41
C PHE A 34 -7.03 -7.94 -1.87
N LYS A 35 -7.55 -6.96 -2.62
CA LYS A 35 -7.25 -6.84 -4.05
C LYS A 35 -5.76 -6.62 -4.27
N LYS A 36 -5.12 -7.62 -4.90
CA LYS A 36 -3.69 -7.60 -5.19
C LYS A 36 -3.27 -6.37 -5.99
N GLU A 37 -4.09 -5.94 -6.95
CA GLU A 37 -3.83 -4.77 -7.79
C GLU A 37 -3.68 -3.47 -6.98
N LEU A 38 -4.51 -3.29 -5.95
CA LEU A 38 -4.42 -2.12 -5.06
C LEU A 38 -3.18 -2.17 -4.18
N PHE A 39 -2.79 -3.37 -3.76
CA PHE A 39 -1.57 -3.57 -2.97
C PHE A 39 -0.29 -3.38 -3.80
N ASP A 40 -0.29 -3.87 -5.04
CA ASP A 40 0.82 -3.69 -5.99
C ASP A 40 0.98 -2.20 -6.33
N LEU A 41 -0.13 -1.47 -6.55
CA LEU A 41 -0.12 -0.02 -6.78
C LEU A 41 0.46 0.76 -5.59
N LEU A 42 0.08 0.40 -4.37
CA LEU A 42 0.64 1.04 -3.16
C LEU A 42 2.15 0.79 -3.04
N THR A 43 2.58 -0.44 -3.33
CA THR A 43 3.99 -0.83 -3.23
C THR A 43 4.83 -0.03 -4.23
N ARG A 44 4.35 0.07 -5.48
CA ARG A 44 5.01 0.84 -6.54
C ARG A 44 5.05 2.33 -6.23
N ALA A 45 3.95 2.94 -5.81
CA ALA A 45 3.91 4.37 -5.47
C ALA A 45 4.88 4.75 -4.33
N GLN A 46 5.16 3.82 -3.42
CA GLN A 46 6.15 4.04 -2.36
C GLN A 46 7.59 3.81 -2.85
N GLU A 47 7.82 2.85 -3.74
CA GLU A 47 9.11 2.68 -4.44
C GLU A 47 9.43 3.92 -5.28
N ASP A 48 8.46 4.45 -6.04
CA ASP A 48 8.60 5.69 -6.80
C ASP A 48 8.94 6.89 -5.90
N ARG A 49 8.41 6.94 -4.66
CA ARG A 49 8.77 7.96 -3.68
C ARG A 49 10.22 7.80 -3.20
N GLU A 50 10.64 6.57 -2.91
CA GLU A 50 12.02 6.28 -2.54
C GLU A 50 12.98 6.61 -3.69
N GLU A 51 12.60 6.30 -4.93
CA GLU A 51 13.38 6.63 -6.14
C GLU A 51 13.42 8.15 -6.38
N ALA A 52 12.34 8.90 -6.14
CA ALA A 52 12.34 10.36 -6.29
C ALA A 52 13.24 11.06 -5.25
N ASP A 53 13.38 10.49 -4.05
CA ASP A 53 14.26 11.02 -3.00
C ASP A 53 15.76 10.73 -3.27
N TYR A 54 16.09 9.75 -4.13
CA TYR A 54 17.48 9.29 -4.36
C TYR A 54 17.91 9.21 -5.85
N GLY A 55 17.01 9.44 -6.80
CA GLY A 55 17.17 9.22 -8.23
C GLY A 55 16.86 10.47 -9.07
N LEU A 56 17.58 10.62 -10.18
CA LEU A 56 17.44 11.73 -11.13
C LEU A 56 16.00 11.88 -11.63
N PHE A 57 15.38 13.05 -11.36
CA PHE A 57 14.18 13.62 -11.98
C PHE A 57 13.17 12.61 -12.56
N LEU A 58 12.30 12.08 -11.71
CA LEU A 58 11.06 11.45 -12.15
C LEU A 58 10.07 12.56 -12.55
N GLU A 59 9.89 12.81 -13.84
CA GLU A 59 8.77 13.63 -14.32
C GLU A 59 7.49 12.80 -14.21
N LEU A 60 6.85 12.83 -13.04
CA LEU A 60 5.50 12.30 -12.86
C LEU A 60 4.52 13.18 -13.64
N ASP A 61 3.91 12.63 -14.68
CA ASP A 61 2.87 13.36 -15.40
C ASP A 61 1.55 13.40 -14.59
N LYS A 62 0.63 14.25 -15.05
CA LYS A 62 -0.66 14.45 -14.36
C LYS A 62 -1.51 13.18 -14.33
N GLU A 63 -1.39 12.32 -15.33
CA GLU A 63 -2.20 11.11 -15.47
C GLU A 63 -1.72 10.05 -14.49
N GLU A 64 -0.40 9.86 -14.37
CA GLU A 64 0.22 9.00 -13.37
C GLU A 64 -0.08 9.46 -11.95
N ALA A 65 0.02 10.77 -11.68
CA ALA A 65 -0.37 11.33 -10.39
C ALA A 65 -1.84 11.02 -10.04
N LEU A 66 -2.75 11.13 -11.02
CA LEU A 66 -4.17 10.79 -10.83
C LEU A 66 -4.40 9.30 -10.59
N ILE A 67 -3.65 8.43 -11.27
CA ILE A 67 -3.71 6.98 -11.06
C ILE A 67 -3.27 6.63 -9.64
N ILE A 68 -2.17 7.23 -9.16
CA ILE A 68 -1.65 7.01 -7.80
C ILE A 68 -2.68 7.47 -6.76
N ILE A 69 -3.25 8.68 -6.92
CA ILE A 69 -4.26 9.21 -6.00
C ILE A 69 -5.49 8.30 -5.95
N LYS A 70 -6.06 7.96 -7.11
CA LYS A 70 -7.24 7.08 -7.18
C LYS A 70 -6.96 5.70 -6.60
N GLY A 71 -5.78 5.15 -6.88
CA GLY A 71 -5.37 3.86 -6.33
C GLY A 71 -5.23 3.91 -4.80
N ALA A 72 -4.70 5.00 -4.25
CA ALA A 72 -4.64 5.22 -2.81
C ALA A 72 -6.03 5.34 -2.17
N GLU A 73 -6.96 6.05 -2.81
CA GLU A 73 -8.36 6.14 -2.34
C GLU A 73 -9.05 4.77 -2.32
N LEU A 74 -8.89 3.99 -3.39
CA LEU A 74 -9.42 2.63 -3.48
C LEU A 74 -8.79 1.69 -2.46
N PHE A 75 -7.47 1.82 -2.21
CA PHE A 75 -6.79 1.07 -1.17
C PHE A 75 -7.38 1.37 0.21
N LEU A 76 -7.64 2.64 0.54
CA LEU A 76 -8.28 3.03 1.80
C LEU A 76 -9.71 2.50 1.91
N ALA A 77 -10.48 2.55 0.82
CA ALA A 77 -11.83 2.00 0.78
C ALA A 77 -11.85 0.49 1.02
N GLU A 78 -10.90 -0.25 0.42
CA GLU A 78 -10.75 -1.70 0.63
C GLU A 78 -10.29 -2.02 2.07
N CYS A 79 -9.38 -1.23 2.63
CA CYS A 79 -9.02 -1.37 4.05
C CYS A 79 -10.24 -1.16 4.96
N LYS A 80 -11.12 -0.21 4.64
CA LYS A 80 -12.36 0.05 5.40
C LYS A 80 -13.42 -1.02 5.20
N SER A 81 -13.50 -1.66 4.03
CA SER A 81 -14.44 -2.77 3.81
C SER A 81 -14.06 -3.99 4.66
N ILE A 82 -12.76 -4.24 4.83
CA ILE A 82 -12.22 -5.30 5.68
C ILE A 82 -12.31 -4.91 7.16
N LEU A 83 -12.14 -3.62 7.48
CA LEU A 83 -12.16 -3.12 8.85
C LEU A 83 -12.92 -1.79 8.93
N PRO A 84 -14.24 -1.82 9.22
CA PRO A 84 -15.09 -0.62 9.20
C PRO A 84 -14.71 0.45 10.23
N ASN A 85 -13.97 0.07 11.28
CA ASN A 85 -13.55 0.95 12.38
C ASN A 85 -12.12 1.51 12.20
N LEU A 86 -11.63 1.56 10.95
CA LEU A 86 -10.29 2.06 10.61
C LEU A 86 -10.25 3.59 10.44
#